data_AF-A0A0R2FVD0-F1
#
_entry.id   AF-A0A0R2FVD0-F1
#
_cell.length_a   1.000
_cell.length_b   1.000
_cell.length_c   1.000
_cell.angle_alpha   90.00
_cell.angle_beta   90.00
_cell.angle_gamma   90.00
#
_symmetry.space_group_name_H-M   'P 1'
#
loop_
_entity.id
_entity.type
_entity.pdbx_description
1 polymer ?
#
loop_
_entity_poly.entity_id
_entity_poly.type
_entity_poly.pdbx_seq_one_letter_code
_entity_poly.pdbx_strand_id
1 'polypeptide(L)'
;MGQHQAQIKSNLMTTLKNLESHLTTLKDSPFQTQALAMVATGLFKATKGQQTPQLVARSLYQNIHTLVLAEQEVLTPSLLADLSSLKALARPQSLWQALGLLTNANMWLGH
;
A
#
# COMPACT_ATOMS: atom_id res chain seq x y z
N MET A 1 -1.40 21.43 -8.68
CA MET A 1 -1.77 20.00 -8.59
C MET A 1 -0.57 19.04 -8.46
N GLY A 2 0.65 19.37 -8.93
CA GLY A 2 1.81 18.47 -8.87
C GLY A 2 2.42 18.19 -7.49
N GLN A 3 2.51 19.19 -6.60
CA GLN A 3 3.13 19.02 -5.27
C GLN A 3 2.37 18.05 -4.35
N HIS A 4 1.05 17.98 -4.48
CA HIS A 4 0.20 17.12 -3.65
C HIS A 4 0.37 15.63 -3.98
N GLN A 5 0.46 15.27 -5.27
CA GLN A 5 0.74 13.88 -5.67
C GLN A 5 2.16 13.45 -5.29
N ALA A 6 3.13 14.36 -5.35
CA ALA A 6 4.48 14.10 -4.88
C ALA A 6 4.51 13.80 -3.37
N GLN A 7 3.75 14.55 -2.57
CA GLN A 7 3.64 14.30 -1.13
C GLN A 7 2.98 12.95 -0.82
N ILE A 8 1.90 12.59 -1.51
CA ILE A 8 1.24 11.28 -1.30
C ILE A 8 2.18 10.15 -1.69
N LYS A 9 2.92 10.28 -2.80
CA LYS A 9 3.94 9.31 -3.19
C LYS A 9 5.04 9.17 -2.13
N SER A 10 5.52 10.29 -1.59
CA SER A 10 6.51 10.30 -0.51
C SER A 10 5.99 9.59 0.74
N ASN A 11 4.77 9.93 1.18
CA ASN A 11 4.12 9.31 2.34
C ASN A 11 3.95 7.80 2.13
N LEU A 12 3.52 7.37 0.94
CA LEU A 12 3.43 5.95 0.61
C LEU A 12 4.79 5.27 0.72
N MET A 13 5.83 5.82 0.09
CA MET A 13 7.17 5.22 0.11
C MET A 13 7.70 5.07 1.54
N THR A 14 7.48 6.07 2.40
CA THR A 14 7.85 6.00 3.82
C THR A 14 7.06 4.90 4.54
N THR A 15 5.74 4.86 4.36
CA THR A 15 4.90 3.81 4.98
C THR A 15 5.32 2.41 4.52
N LEU A 16 5.67 2.21 3.24
CA LEU A 16 6.10 0.91 2.73
C LEU A 16 7.45 0.48 3.30
N LYS A 17 8.41 1.41 3.44
CA LYS A 17 9.70 1.12 4.06
C LYS A 17 9.58 0.78 5.55
N ASN A 18 8.72 1.50 6.28
CA ASN A 18 8.44 1.19 7.68
C ASN A 18 7.80 -0.18 7.82
N LEU A 19 6.80 -0.48 6.98
CA LEU A 19 6.12 -1.76 6.96
C LEU A 19 7.07 -2.91 6.63
N GLU A 20 7.94 -2.74 5.62
CA GLU A 20 9.01 -3.70 5.31
C GLU A 20 9.91 -3.94 6.53
N SER A 21 10.39 -2.87 7.17
CA SER A 21 11.24 -2.96 8.35
C SER A 21 10.53 -3.71 9.49
N HIS A 22 9.29 -3.35 9.84
CA HIS A 22 8.54 -4.04 10.89
C HIS A 22 8.19 -5.49 10.54
N LEU A 23 7.98 -5.81 9.26
CA LEU A 23 7.78 -7.18 8.83
C LEU A 23 9.07 -7.99 9.00
N THR A 24 10.25 -7.44 8.67
CA THR A 24 11.53 -8.15 8.83
C THR A 24 11.91 -8.47 10.28
N THR A 25 11.33 -7.78 11.27
CA THR A 25 11.56 -8.11 12.69
C THR A 25 10.66 -9.23 13.21
N LEU A 26 9.65 -9.65 12.44
CA LEU A 26 8.83 -10.80 12.80
C LEU A 26 9.63 -12.09 12.71
N LYS A 27 9.15 -13.11 13.43
CA LYS A 27 9.63 -14.48 13.25
C LYS A 27 9.30 -14.94 11.83
N ASP A 28 10.19 -15.74 11.26
CA ASP A 28 9.96 -16.39 9.96
C ASP A 28 8.64 -17.17 9.96
N SER A 29 7.72 -16.72 9.12
CA SER A 29 6.35 -17.25 9.02
C SER A 29 5.81 -17.08 7.59
N PRO A 30 4.84 -17.92 7.18
CA PRO A 30 4.16 -17.77 5.89
C PRO A 30 3.56 -16.38 5.72
N PHE A 31 3.01 -15.79 6.79
CA PHE A 31 2.52 -14.42 6.81
C PHE A 31 3.64 -13.43 6.48
N GLN A 32 4.78 -13.51 7.16
CA GLN A 32 5.90 -12.59 6.96
C GLN A 32 6.40 -12.65 5.51
N THR A 33 6.67 -13.85 4.99
CA THR A 33 7.19 -14.02 3.62
C THR A 33 6.24 -13.43 2.58
N GLN A 34 4.95 -13.74 2.68
CA GLN A 34 3.94 -13.26 1.74
C GLN A 34 3.74 -11.74 1.86
N ALA A 35 3.66 -11.20 3.08
CA ALA A 35 3.53 -9.77 3.32
C ALA A 35 4.73 -8.99 2.76
N LEU A 36 5.97 -9.47 2.97
CA LEU A 36 7.17 -8.87 2.40
C LEU A 36 7.14 -8.88 0.87
N ALA A 37 6.73 -9.98 0.24
CA ALA A 37 6.60 -10.05 -1.21
C ALA A 37 5.56 -9.05 -1.76
N MET A 38 4.43 -8.87 -1.04
CA MET A 38 3.43 -7.85 -1.38
C MET A 38 4.00 -6.44 -1.27
N VAL A 39 4.71 -6.13 -0.17
CA VAL A 39 5.32 -4.81 0.04
C VAL A 39 6.38 -4.51 -1.01
N ALA A 40 7.26 -5.45 -1.34
CA ALA A 40 8.25 -5.32 -2.40
C ALA A 40 7.59 -5.03 -3.77
N THR A 41 6.51 -5.74 -4.08
CA THR A 41 5.71 -5.49 -5.30
C THR A 41 5.09 -4.08 -5.28
N GLY A 42 4.60 -3.64 -4.12
CA GLY A 42 4.07 -2.29 -3.92
C GLY A 42 5.10 -1.20 -4.14
N LEU A 43 6.30 -1.37 -3.55
CA LEU A 43 7.45 -0.47 -3.74
C LEU A 43 7.84 -0.36 -5.21
N PHE A 44 7.89 -1.49 -5.92
CA PHE A 44 8.17 -1.52 -7.35
C PHE A 44 7.13 -0.73 -8.14
N LYS A 45 5.84 -1.00 -7.94
CA LYS A 45 4.72 -0.31 -8.61
C LYS A 45 4.74 1.20 -8.37
N ALA A 46 4.95 1.61 -7.12
CA ALA A 46 5.02 3.02 -6.74
C ALA A 46 6.25 3.72 -7.36
N THR A 47 7.39 3.03 -7.43
CA THR A 47 8.63 3.58 -8.01
C THR A 47 8.49 3.77 -9.52
N LYS A 48 7.97 2.75 -10.22
CA LYS A 48 7.78 2.76 -11.68
C LYS A 48 6.60 3.59 -12.15
N GLY A 49 5.76 4.07 -11.24
CA GLY A 49 4.56 4.85 -11.57
C GLY A 49 3.45 4.03 -12.23
N GLN A 50 3.53 2.70 -12.19
CA GLN A 50 2.56 1.78 -12.82
C GLN A 50 1.13 1.97 -12.31
N GLN A 51 0.99 2.50 -11.09
CA GLN A 51 -0.28 2.80 -10.47
C GLN A 51 -0.14 4.10 -9.67
N THR A 52 -1.27 4.76 -9.42
CA THR A 52 -1.30 5.89 -8.50
C THR A 52 -0.96 5.42 -7.07
N PRO A 53 -0.32 6.25 -6.24
CA PRO A 53 0.00 5.89 -4.86
C PRO A 53 -1.21 5.40 -4.06
N GLN A 54 -2.39 5.98 -4.30
CA GLN A 54 -3.64 5.61 -3.64
C GLN A 54 -4.09 4.19 -4.02
N LEU A 55 -3.95 3.80 -5.30
CA LEU A 55 -4.27 2.44 -5.75
C LEU A 55 -3.30 1.40 -5.17
N VAL A 56 -2.00 1.73 -5.12
CA VAL A 56 -1.01 0.87 -4.47
C VAL A 56 -1.35 0.69 -2.99
N ALA A 57 -1.60 1.78 -2.27
CA ALA A 57 -1.98 1.74 -0.86
C ALA A 57 -3.24 0.91 -0.62
N ARG A 58 -4.27 1.09 -1.46
CA ARG A 58 -5.52 0.34 -1.39
C ARG A 58 -5.31 -1.16 -1.59
N SER A 59 -4.58 -1.54 -2.64
CA SER A 59 -4.32 -2.95 -2.95
C SER A 59 -3.55 -3.63 -1.83
N LEU A 60 -2.51 -2.98 -1.31
CA LEU A 60 -1.71 -3.53 -0.21
C LEU A 60 -2.51 -3.67 1.08
N TYR A 61 -3.28 -2.63 1.44
CA TYR A 61 -4.14 -2.70 2.62
C TYR A 61 -5.12 -3.88 2.54
N GLN A 62 -5.79 -4.05 1.39
CA GLN A 62 -6.75 -5.15 1.22
C GLN A 62 -6.06 -6.52 1.24
N ASN A 63 -4.95 -6.67 0.52
CA ASN A 63 -4.26 -7.95 0.40
C ASN A 63 -3.63 -8.38 1.73
N ILE A 64 -2.94 -7.48 2.43
CA ILE A 64 -2.34 -7.80 3.72
C ILE A 64 -3.42 -8.04 4.77
N HIS A 65 -4.50 -7.23 4.80
CA HIS A 65 -5.62 -7.49 5.71
C HIS A 65 -6.27 -8.87 5.46
N THR A 66 -6.39 -9.28 4.21
CA THR A 66 -6.92 -10.60 3.86
C THR A 66 -5.98 -11.70 4.33
N LEU A 67 -4.67 -11.51 4.14
CA LEU A 67 -3.65 -12.45 4.58
C LEU A 67 -3.63 -12.61 6.10
N VAL A 68 -3.77 -11.51 6.86
CA VAL A 68 -3.88 -11.54 8.33
C VAL A 68 -5.04 -12.44 8.77
N LEU A 69 -6.19 -12.34 8.10
CA LEU A 69 -7.35 -13.17 8.42
C LEU A 69 -7.13 -14.64 8.04
N ALA A 70 -6.50 -14.90 6.88
CA ALA A 70 -6.25 -16.25 6.40
C ALA A 70 -5.26 -17.01 7.30
N GLU A 71 -4.18 -16.34 7.71
CA GLU A 71 -3.11 -16.92 8.54
C GLU A 71 -3.39 -16.79 10.05
N GLN A 72 -4.49 -16.12 10.45
CA GLN A 72 -4.85 -15.82 11.84
C GLN A 72 -3.72 -15.11 12.62
N GLU A 73 -2.98 -14.24 11.92
CA GLU A 73 -1.81 -13.56 12.49
C GLU A 73 -2.23 -12.46 13.49
N VAL A 74 -1.55 -12.40 14.62
CA VAL A 74 -1.75 -11.32 15.60
C VAL A 74 -0.78 -10.18 15.31
N LEU A 75 -1.30 -9.09 14.76
CA LEU A 75 -0.49 -7.93 14.42
C LEU A 75 0.03 -7.18 15.65
N THR A 76 1.30 -6.79 15.59
CA THR A 76 1.89 -5.88 16.57
C THR A 76 1.32 -4.46 16.42
N PRO A 77 1.40 -3.61 17.47
CA PRO A 77 0.95 -2.22 17.38
C PRO A 77 1.60 -1.43 16.24
N SER A 78 2.88 -1.68 15.96
CA SER A 78 3.62 -1.03 14.87
C SER A 78 3.06 -1.40 13.49
N LEU A 79 2.78 -2.69 13.26
CA LEU A 79 2.18 -3.16 12.00
C LEU A 79 0.76 -2.64 11.82
N LEU A 80 -0.03 -2.57 12.90
CA LEU A 80 -1.36 -1.97 12.89
C LEU A 80 -1.32 -0.48 12.52
N ALA A 81 -0.32 0.26 13.03
CA ALA A 81 -0.13 1.67 12.69
C ALA A 81 0.21 1.87 11.20
N ASP A 82 1.08 1.01 10.65
CA ASP A 82 1.42 1.06 9.22
C ASP A 82 0.23 0.69 8.33
N LEU A 83 -0.54 -0.34 8.67
CA LEU A 83 -1.76 -0.70 7.94
C LEU A 83 -2.82 0.40 8.03
N SER A 84 -2.93 1.07 9.17
CA SER A 84 -3.81 2.23 9.34
C SER A 84 -3.37 3.39 8.44
N SER A 85 -2.06 3.60 8.29
CA SER A 85 -1.50 4.61 7.39
C SER A 85 -1.77 4.26 5.92
N LEU A 86 -1.62 3.00 5.52
CA LEU A 86 -2.01 2.53 4.18
C LEU A 86 -3.51 2.75 3.92
N LYS A 87 -4.36 2.43 4.88
CA LYS A 87 -5.81 2.66 4.79
C LYS A 87 -6.13 4.15 4.60
N ALA A 88 -5.43 5.04 5.31
CA ALA A 88 -5.61 6.47 5.17
C ALA A 88 -5.19 6.97 3.77
N LEU A 89 -4.04 6.51 3.27
CA LEU A 89 -3.54 6.83 1.93
C LEU A 89 -4.41 6.26 0.80
N ALA A 90 -5.10 5.14 1.05
CA ALA A 90 -6.00 4.50 0.11
C ALA A 90 -7.31 5.27 -0.12
N ARG A 91 -7.66 6.22 0.76
CA ARG A 91 -8.92 6.98 0.65
C ARG A 91 -8.79 8.07 -0.41
N PRO A 92 -9.68 8.12 -1.42
CA PRO A 92 -9.79 9.31 -2.26
C PRO A 92 -10.27 10.48 -1.40
N GLN A 93 -9.63 11.64 -1.54
CA GLN A 93 -9.98 12.83 -0.74
C GLN A 93 -11.25 13.54 -1.25
N SER A 94 -11.71 13.19 -2.45
CA SER A 94 -12.95 13.71 -3.03
C SER A 94 -13.62 12.70 -3.95
N LEU A 95 -14.92 12.89 -4.18
CA LEU A 95 -15.70 12.09 -5.13
C LEU A 95 -15.08 12.12 -6.53
N TRP A 96 -14.56 13.28 -6.96
CA TRP A 96 -13.87 13.43 -8.25
C TRP A 96 -12.57 12.64 -8.32
N GLN A 97 -11.81 12.55 -7.24
CA GLN A 97 -10.64 11.67 -7.18
C GLN A 97 -11.07 10.20 -7.17
N ALA A 98 -12.18 9.85 -6.52
CA ALA A 98 -12.72 8.49 -6.53
C ALA A 98 -13.14 8.07 -7.94
N LEU A 99 -13.83 8.94 -8.68
CA LEU A 99 -14.20 8.74 -10.08
C LEU A 99 -12.95 8.68 -10.97
N GLY A 100 -11.97 9.57 -10.74
CA GLY A 100 -10.68 9.54 -11.42
C GLY A 100 -9.88 8.25 -11.18
N LEU A 101 -9.99 7.63 -10.00
CA LEU A 101 -9.40 6.32 -9.73
C LEU A 101 -10.11 5.21 -10.53
N LEU A 102 -11.42 5.30 -10.72
CA LEU A 102 -12.19 4.34 -11.52
C LEU A 102 -11.88 4.47 -13.02
N THR A 103 -11.70 5.69 -13.52
CA THR A 103 -11.32 5.91 -14.93
C THR A 103 -9.85 5.61 -15.19
N ASN A 104 -8.95 5.93 -14.25
CA ASN A 104 -7.51 5.72 -14.41
C ASN A 104 -7.05 4.30 -14.06
N ALA A 105 -7.82 3.54 -13.27
CA ALA A 105 -7.57 2.11 -13.07
C ALA A 105 -7.60 1.32 -14.39
N ASN A 106 -8.28 1.86 -15.42
CA ASN A 106 -8.37 1.27 -16.77
C ASN A 106 -7.54 2.00 -17.84
N MET A 107 -6.87 3.13 -17.53
CA MET A 107 -6.18 3.96 -18.53
C MET A 107 -4.69 4.23 -18.27
N TRP A 108 -4.01 3.38 -17.49
CA TRP A 108 -2.54 3.31 -17.55
C TRP A 108 -2.07 2.25 -18.58
N LEU A 109 -2.76 2.20 -19.73
CA LEU A 109 -2.31 1.57 -20.97
C LEU A 109 -2.10 2.71 -21.97
N GLY A 110 -0.84 3.10 -22.17
CA GLY A 110 -0.47 4.10 -23.16
C GLY A 110 0.63 5.02 -22.66
N HIS A 111 1.83 4.47 -22.46
CA HIS A 111 3.09 4.90 -23.10
C HIS A 111 4.27 4.16 -22.46
#